data_AF-A0A6J4QWP4-F1
#
_entry.id   AF-A0A6J4QWP4-F1
#
_cell.length_a   1.000
_cell.length_b   1.000
_cell.length_c   1.000
_cell.angle_alpha   90.00
_cell.angle_beta   90.00
_cell.angle_gamma   90.00
#
_symmetry.space_group_name_H-M   'P 1'
#
loop_
_entity.id
_entity.type
_entity.pdbx_description
1 polymer ?
#
loop_
_entity_poly.entity_id
_entity_poly.type
_entity_poly.pdbx_seq_one_letter_code
_entity_poly.pdbx_strand_id
1 'polypeptide(L)' 'MEARYLTDENGKRIGVVLDIEEYERLREIEDEMEDIRRFDKAMFAIESGEDEVIPWEQAIREIREGRVPED' A
#
# COMPACT_ATOMS: atom_id res chain seq x y z
N MET A 1 20.47 3.37 15.60
CA MET A 1 20.77 2.70 14.32
C MET A 1 22.00 3.35 13.70
N GLU A 2 23.02 2.56 13.38
CA GLU A 2 24.17 3.04 12.61
C GLU A 2 23.98 2.56 11.15
N ALA A 3 23.58 3.48 10.28
CA ALA A 3 23.26 3.15 8.89
C ALA A 3 24.54 2.86 8.11
N ARG A 4 24.61 1.68 7.48
CA ARG A 4 25.71 1.27 6.60
C ARG A 4 25.34 1.57 5.16
N TYR A 5 26.14 2.41 4.50
CA TYR A 5 25.88 2.82 3.12
C TYR A 5 26.83 2.15 2.14
N LEU A 6 26.31 1.78 0.97
CA LEU A 6 27.11 1.42 -0.20
C LEU A 6 27.39 2.71 -0.98
N THR A 7 28.65 2.95 -1.33
CA THR A 7 29.07 4.12 -2.10
C THR A 7 29.72 3.72 -3.41
N ASP A 8 29.55 4.53 -4.46
CA ASP A 8 30.32 4.41 -5.69
C ASP A 8 31.77 4.92 -5.51
N GLU A 9 32.55 4.89 -6.60
CA GLU A 9 33.95 5.33 -6.64
C GLU A 9 34.15 6.82 -6.32
N ASN A 10 33.11 7.64 -6.50
CA ASN A 10 33.13 9.07 -6.20
C ASN A 10 32.64 9.37 -4.77
N GLY A 11 32.33 8.34 -3.98
CA GLY A 11 31.80 8.46 -2.62
C GLY A 11 30.31 8.78 -2.56
N LYS A 12 29.59 8.73 -3.70
CA LYS A 12 28.14 8.94 -3.72
C LYS A 12 27.44 7.69 -3.18
N ARG A 13 26.52 7.88 -2.24
CA ARG A 13 25.69 6.79 -1.70
C ARG A 13 24.75 6.26 -2.78
N ILE A 14 24.79 4.96 -3.02
CA ILE A 14 23.97 4.25 -4.01
C ILE A 14 23.06 3.19 -3.37
N GLY A 15 23.26 2.89 -2.08
CA GLY A 15 22.41 1.93 -1.36
C GLY A 15 22.64 1.98 0.15
N VAL A 16 21.79 1.25 0.87
CA VAL A 16 21.88 1.04 2.33
C VAL A 16 21.85 -0.45 2.61
N VAL A 17 22.63 -0.88 3.59
CA VAL A 17 22.64 -2.26 4.09
C VAL A 17 21.82 -2.28 5.37
N LEU A 18 20.76 -3.08 5.35
CA LEU A 18 19.90 -3.36 6.49
C LEU A 18 20.11 -4.81 6.93
N ASP A 19 19.80 -5.10 8.19
CA ASP A 19 19.56 -6.48 8.58
C ASP A 19 18.22 -6.96 8.00
N ILE A 20 18.05 -8.29 7.97
CA ILE A 20 16.89 -8.90 7.32
C ILE A 20 15.59 -8.58 8.09
N GLU A 21 15.65 -8.47 9.41
CA GLU A 21 14.47 -8.20 10.23
C GLU A 21 13.93 -6.79 9.97
N GLU A 22 14.82 -5.81 9.82
CA GLU A 22 14.44 -4.44 9.51
C GLU A 22 13.94 -4.30 8.07
N TYR A 23 14.55 -5.01 7.12
CA TYR A 23 14.02 -5.06 5.75
C TYR A 23 12.59 -5.60 5.70
N GLU A 24 12.34 -6.74 6.37
CA GLU A 24 11.00 -7.34 6.41
C GLU A 24 9.99 -6.43 7.11
N ARG A 25 10.38 -5.77 8.21
CA ARG A 25 9.53 -4.77 8.88
C ARG A 25 9.14 -3.63 7.94
N LEU A 26 10.11 -3.10 7.17
CA LEU A 26 9.83 -2.02 6.22
C LEU A 26 8.91 -2.46 5.09
N ARG A 27 9.01 -3.70 4.62
CA ARG A 27 8.08 -4.25 3.64
C ARG A 27 6.67 -4.39 4.19
N GLU A 28 6.52 -4.88 5.41
CA GLU A 28 5.21 -5.01 6.06
C GLU A 28 4.53 -3.64 6.21
N ILE A 29 5.30 -2.61 6.60
CA ILE A 29 4.80 -1.23 6.66
C ILE A 29 4.44 -0.69 5.26
N GLU A 30 5.21 -1.03 4.23
CA GLU A 30 4.89 -0.63 2.85
C GLU A 30 3.54 -1.19 2.39
N ASP A 31 3.28 -2.46 2.68
CA ASP A 31 2.01 -3.13 2.39
C ASP A 31 0.85 -2.46 3.15
N GLU A 32 1.01 -2.20 4.46
CA GLU A 32 0.02 -1.47 5.26
C GLU A 32 -0.24 -0.05 4.71
N MET A 33 0.80 0.64 4.22
CA MET A 33 0.67 1.96 3.61
C MET A 33 -0.07 1.92 2.26
N GLU A 34 -0.01 0.81 1.53
CA GLU A 34 -0.82 0.63 0.33
C GLU A 34 -2.31 0.53 0.70
N ASP A 35 -2.66 -0.25 1.71
CA ASP A 35 -4.03 -0.40 2.18
C ASP A 35 -4.63 0.93 2.67
N ILE A 36 -3.87 1.72 3.42
CA ILE A 36 -4.29 3.07 3.85
C ILE A 36 -4.56 3.96 2.63
N ARG A 37 -3.70 3.94 1.62
CA ARG A 37 -3.89 4.74 0.40
C ARG A 37 -5.11 4.29 -0.41
N ARG A 38 -5.40 2.98 -0.44
CA ARG A 38 -6.61 2.46 -1.09
C ARG A 38 -7.87 2.90 -0.34
N PHE A 39 -7.84 2.86 0.99
CA PHE A 39 -8.93 3.37 1.81
C PHE A 39 -9.20 4.87 1.55
N ASP A 40 -8.15 5.71 1.58
CA ASP A 40 -8.30 7.15 1.33
C ASP A 40 -8.90 7.44 -0.06
N LYS A 41 -8.48 6.69 -1.10
CA LYS A 41 -9.04 6.80 -2.45
C LYS A 41 -10.53 6.41 -2.48
N ALA A 42 -10.89 5.29 -1.87
CA ALA A 42 -12.27 4.83 -1.81
C ALA A 42 -13.17 5.85 -1.08
N MET A 43 -12.70 6.38 0.04
CA MET A 43 -13.40 7.43 0.78
C MET A 43 -13.56 8.70 -0.06
N PHE A 44 -12.53 9.13 -0.78
CA PHE A 44 -12.61 10.28 -1.67
C PHE A 44 -13.62 10.06 -2.82
N ALA A 45 -13.65 8.86 -3.41
CA ALA A 45 -14.63 8.51 -4.44
C ALA A 45 -16.07 8.57 -3.91
N ILE A 46 -16.29 8.10 -2.68
CA ILE A 46 -17.59 8.23 -1.99
C ILE A 46 -17.96 9.70 -1.76
N GLU A 47 -17.03 10.50 -1.24
CA GLU A 47 -17.27 11.93 -0.94
C GLU A 47 -17.52 12.78 -2.20
N SER A 48 -16.88 12.42 -3.32
CA SER A 48 -17.07 13.07 -4.61
C SER A 48 -18.32 12.59 -5.36
N GLY A 49 -18.95 11.50 -4.90
CA GLY A 49 -20.13 10.88 -5.52
C GLY A 49 -19.80 10.01 -6.74
N GLU A 50 -18.52 9.66 -6.92
CA GLU A 50 -18.06 8.69 -7.93
C GLU A 50 -18.29 7.24 -7.49
N ASP A 51 -18.38 7.01 -6.17
CA ASP A 51 -18.70 5.72 -5.56
C ASP A 51 -19.72 5.88 -4.42
N GLU A 52 -20.25 4.77 -3.90
CA GLU A 52 -21.25 4.77 -2.85
C GLU A 52 -21.07 3.65 -1.82
N VAL A 53 -21.51 3.91 -0.59
CA VAL A 53 -21.56 2.87 0.45
C VAL A 53 -22.75 1.95 0.17
N ILE A 54 -22.47 0.68 -0.09
CA ILE A 54 -23.49 -0.35 -0.32
C ILE A 54 -23.72 -1.22 0.93
N PRO A 55 -24.92 -1.80 1.11
CA PRO A 55 -25.17 -2.80 2.16
C PRO A 55 -24.28 -4.04 2.00
N TRP A 56 -23.90 -4.65 3.12
CA TRP A 56 -23.02 -5.83 3.15
C TRP A 56 -23.54 -7.00 2.30
N GLU A 57 -24.84 -7.27 2.36
CA GLU A 57 -25.46 -8.35 1.60
C GLU A 57 -25.37 -8.12 0.08
N GLN A 58 -25.40 -6.85 -0.34
CA GLN A 58 -25.21 -6.47 -1.73
C GLN A 58 -23.75 -6.68 -2.15
N ALA A 59 -22.78 -6.21 -1.36
CA ALA A 59 -21.36 -6.39 -1.64
C ALA A 59 -20.99 -7.87 -1.84
N ILE A 60 -21.45 -8.75 -0.94
CA ILE A 60 -21.21 -10.20 -1.04
C ILE A 60 -21.80 -10.80 -2.31
N ARG A 61 -22.99 -10.34 -2.73
CA ARG A 61 -23.62 -10.80 -3.96
C ARG A 61 -22.80 -10.39 -5.18
N GLU A 62 -22.39 -9.13 -5.26
CA GLU A 62 -21.62 -8.59 -6.39
C GLU A 62 -20.25 -9.26 -6.53
N ILE A 63 -19.53 -9.50 -5.43
CA ILE A 63 -18.27 -10.24 -5.42
C ILE A 63 -18.45 -11.66 -5.96
N ARG A 64 -19.49 -12.38 -5.53
CA ARG A 64 -19.77 -13.75 -6.01
C ARG A 64 -20.12 -13.79 -7.50
N GLU A 65 -20.72 -12.73 -8.01
CA GLU A 65 -21.05 -12.55 -9.42
C GLU A 65 -19.86 -12.02 -10.24
N GLY A 66 -18.71 -11.77 -9.60
CA GLY A 66 -17.51 -11.26 -10.26
C GLY A 66 -17.60 -9.78 -10.66
N ARG A 67 -18.58 -9.04 -10.12
CA ARG A 67 -18.71 -7.59 -10.32
C ARG A 67 -17.88 -6.87 -9.27
N VAL A 68 -16.56 -6.88 -9.44
CA VAL A 68 -15.62 -6.15 -8.60
C VAL A 68 -15.09 -4.97 -9.41
N PRO A 69 -15.11 -3.73 -8.88
CA PRO A 69 -14.43 -2.60 -9.51
C PRO A 69 -12.95 -2.92 -9.74
N GLU A 70 -12.38 -2.50 -10.88
CA GLU A 70 -10.94 -2.57 -11.10
C GLU A 70 -10.24 -1.39 -10.40
N ASP A 71 -9.11 -1.66 -9.72
CA ASP A 71 -8.27 -0.68 -9.01
C ASP A 71 -7.39 0.18 -9.96
#